data_AF-A0A6I1L639-F1
#
_entry.id   AF-A0A6I1L639-F1
#
_cell.length_a   1.000
_cell.length_b   1.000
_cell.length_c   1.000
_cell.angle_alpha   90.00
_cell.angle_beta   90.00
_cell.angle_gamma   90.00
#
_symmetry.space_group_name_H-M   'P 1'
#
loop_
_entity.id
_entity.type
_entity.pdbx_description
1 polymer ?
#
loop_
_entity_poly.entity_id
_entity_poly.type
_entity_poly.pdbx_seq_one_letter_code
_entity_poly.pdbx_strand_id
1 'polypeptide(L)'
;MSDNRFKIVFDGALLPGVEAITARLNLAGLFKTDIESIERLFTGRPVALKRDLSRTDAETYLLALRDAGADARIEAEQPVTFSLEKSLEAESTSPYAPPRASVGDALPEFSTLKVLTTQGRIGRLRMLAWTFVLVLIMLVACGVLFVLTVGLSFTSPTAATVIGVLAGICIFVAFLWVSILISVQRLHDLGWSGWLWFLNLVPVVSSIFPILLLVLPGNTGANRYGAPPPPNTQAVNILSILWLALLPLMLTGAILLAMSGYISRFQAL
;
A
#
# COMPACT_ATOMS: atom_id res chain seq x y z
N MET A 1 -23.62 33.13 0.88
CA MET A 1 -23.17 34.52 1.11
C MET A 1 -22.06 34.43 2.12
N SER A 2 -20.85 34.89 1.77
CA SER A 2 -19.71 34.91 2.70
C SER A 2 -19.99 35.97 3.76
N ASP A 3 -20.40 35.54 4.95
CA ASP A 3 -20.54 36.44 6.09
C ASP A 3 -19.15 36.92 6.50
N ASN A 4 -18.72 38.05 5.95
CA ASN A 4 -17.50 38.72 6.38
C ASN A 4 -17.62 39.01 7.88
N ARG A 5 -16.79 38.35 8.69
CA ARG A 5 -16.71 38.58 10.13
C ARG A 5 -15.77 39.74 10.39
N PHE A 6 -16.12 40.57 11.37
CA PHE A 6 -15.37 41.77 11.72
C PHE A 6 -14.84 41.66 13.16
N LYS A 7 -13.71 42.30 13.41
CA LYS A 7 -13.16 42.50 14.76
C LYS A 7 -13.04 44.00 15.05
N ILE A 8 -13.17 44.37 16.31
CA ILE A 8 -12.95 45.73 16.78
C ILE A 8 -11.57 45.81 17.42
N VAL A 9 -10.78 46.75 16.92
CA VAL A 9 -9.40 46.99 17.35
C VAL A 9 -9.31 48.35 18.02
N PHE A 10 -8.66 48.38 19.18
CA PHE A 10 -8.36 49.57 19.96
C PHE A 10 -6.85 49.63 20.20
N ASP A 11 -6.23 50.76 19.92
CA ASP A 11 -4.78 50.96 20.02
C ASP A 11 -4.37 51.88 21.18
N GLY A 12 -5.31 52.22 22.06
CA GLY A 12 -5.07 53.11 23.18
C GLY A 12 -5.24 54.60 22.85
N ALA A 13 -5.63 54.95 21.61
CA ALA A 13 -5.93 56.33 21.25
C ALA A 13 -7.28 56.79 21.82
N LEU A 14 -7.34 58.04 22.26
CA LEU A 14 -8.55 58.67 22.80
C LEU A 14 -9.06 59.73 21.83
N LEU A 15 -10.37 59.97 21.86
CA LEU A 15 -10.98 61.03 21.05
C LEU A 15 -10.50 62.43 21.49
N PRO A 16 -10.37 63.39 20.56
CA PRO A 16 -9.96 64.76 20.89
C PRO A 16 -10.89 65.38 21.94
N GLY A 17 -10.33 65.88 23.04
CA GLY A 17 -11.08 66.55 24.11
C GLY A 17 -11.50 65.66 25.29
N VAL A 18 -11.18 64.36 25.27
CA VAL A 18 -11.45 63.46 26.40
C VAL A 18 -10.20 63.29 27.26
N GLU A 19 -10.32 63.56 28.56
CA GLU A 19 -9.22 63.37 29.51
C GLU A 19 -8.98 61.87 29.79
N ALA A 20 -7.72 61.47 29.88
CA ALA A 20 -7.34 60.05 29.95
C ALA A 20 -7.88 59.32 31.19
N ILE A 21 -8.07 60.03 32.31
CA ILE A 21 -8.63 59.47 33.54
C ILE A 21 -10.12 59.15 33.34
N THR A 22 -10.87 60.09 32.76
CA THR A 22 -12.30 59.97 32.46
C THR A 22 -12.58 58.86 31.45
N ALA A 23 -11.77 58.75 30.40
CA ALA A 23 -11.90 57.68 29.41
C ALA A 23 -11.72 56.28 30.02
N ARG A 24 -10.73 56.10 30.90
CA ARG A 24 -10.49 54.81 31.59
C ARG A 24 -11.67 54.43 32.48
N LEU A 25 -12.24 55.40 33.20
CA LEU A 25 -13.42 55.17 34.05
C LEU A 25 -14.64 54.76 33.22
N ASN A 26 -14.90 55.44 32.10
CA ASN A 26 -16.01 55.13 31.21
C ASN A 26 -15.86 53.77 30.54
N LEU A 27 -14.63 53.42 30.11
CA LEU A 27 -14.33 52.10 29.54
C LEU A 27 -14.46 50.99 30.58
N ALA A 28 -14.01 51.20 31.82
CA ALA A 28 -14.20 50.26 32.92
C ALA A 28 -15.69 49.98 33.17
N GLY A 29 -16.52 51.04 33.14
CA GLY A 29 -17.97 50.93 33.21
C GLY A 29 -18.59 50.16 32.04
N LEU A 30 -18.16 50.46 30.81
CA LEU A 30 -18.68 49.81 29.59
C LEU A 30 -18.39 48.30 29.56
N PHE A 31 -17.16 47.92 29.93
CA PHE A 31 -16.73 46.51 29.96
C PHE A 31 -17.07 45.78 31.26
N LYS A 32 -17.64 46.48 32.26
CA LYS A 32 -17.91 45.94 33.61
C LYS A 32 -16.66 45.29 34.23
N THR A 33 -15.52 45.96 34.09
CA THR A 33 -14.21 45.48 34.56
C THR A 33 -13.53 46.55 35.41
N ASP A 34 -12.44 46.18 36.07
CA ASP A 34 -11.66 47.10 36.88
C ASP A 34 -10.77 48.03 36.04
N ILE A 35 -10.40 49.17 36.61
CA ILE A 35 -9.60 50.20 35.91
C ILE A 35 -8.20 49.66 35.57
N GLU A 36 -7.64 48.77 36.38
CA GLU A 36 -6.31 48.18 36.16
C GLU A 36 -6.28 47.28 34.92
N SER A 37 -7.35 46.50 34.71
CA SER A 37 -7.56 45.69 33.50
C SER A 37 -7.68 46.54 32.23
N ILE A 38 -8.33 47.71 32.33
CA ILE A 38 -8.43 48.67 31.22
C ILE A 38 -7.07 49.32 30.93
N GLU A 39 -6.27 49.67 31.94
CA GLU A 39 -4.93 50.24 31.74
C GLU A 39 -4.01 49.34 30.89
N ARG A 40 -4.16 48.01 31.04
CA ARG A 40 -3.43 47.03 30.21
C ARG A 40 -3.79 47.07 28.73
N LEU A 41 -4.90 47.72 28.35
CA LEU A 41 -5.28 47.93 26.95
C LEU A 41 -4.62 49.18 26.34
N PHE A 42 -4.15 50.13 27.16
CA PHE A 42 -3.46 51.35 26.73
C PHE A 42 -1.95 51.13 26.50
N THR A 43 -1.59 50.04 25.82
CA THR A 43 -0.19 49.67 25.55
C THR A 43 0.37 50.31 24.28
N GLY A 44 -0.42 51.11 23.57
CA GLY A 44 -0.06 51.73 22.27
C GLY A 44 0.00 50.74 21.10
N ARG A 45 -0.34 49.47 21.33
CA ARG A 45 -0.40 48.42 20.32
C ARG A 45 -1.87 48.09 20.02
N PRO A 46 -2.21 47.74 18.78
CA PRO A 46 -3.59 47.36 18.43
C PRO A 46 -4.00 46.08 19.16
N VAL A 47 -4.97 46.19 20.07
CA VAL A 47 -5.59 45.08 20.80
C VAL A 47 -6.98 44.83 20.24
N ALA A 48 -7.31 43.58 19.93
CA ALA A 48 -8.66 43.19 19.53
C ALA A 48 -9.55 43.04 20.78
N LEU A 49 -10.53 43.93 20.93
CA LEU A 49 -11.46 43.91 22.07
C LEU A 49 -12.53 42.84 21.89
N LYS A 50 -13.05 42.70 20.67
CA LYS A 50 -14.06 41.70 20.32
C LYS A 50 -13.88 41.24 18.88
N ARG A 51 -14.02 39.95 18.66
CA ARG A 51 -13.85 39.26 17.38
C ARG A 51 -15.16 38.64 16.93
N ASP A 52 -15.19 38.18 15.68
CA ASP A 52 -16.28 37.37 15.15
C ASP A 52 -17.64 38.10 15.23
N LEU A 53 -17.67 39.38 14.83
CA LEU A 53 -18.87 40.22 14.82
C LEU A 53 -19.49 40.30 13.43
N SER A 54 -20.82 40.41 13.38
CA SER A 54 -21.51 40.87 12.17
C SER A 54 -21.25 42.37 11.96
N ARG A 55 -21.48 42.89 10.75
CA ARG A 55 -21.28 44.32 10.47
C ARG A 55 -22.13 45.21 11.38
N THR A 56 -23.40 44.87 11.55
CA THR A 56 -24.36 45.64 12.37
C THR A 56 -23.97 45.65 13.85
N ASP A 57 -23.49 44.51 14.37
CA ASP A 57 -23.02 44.45 15.75
C ASP A 57 -21.72 45.24 15.91
N ALA A 58 -20.78 45.12 14.96
CA ALA A 58 -19.51 45.85 15.01
C ALA A 58 -19.70 47.37 15.02
N GLU A 59 -20.66 47.89 14.24
CA GLU A 59 -21.03 49.31 14.26
C GLU A 59 -21.62 49.73 15.62
N THR A 60 -22.48 48.90 16.20
CA THR A 60 -23.09 49.16 17.52
C THR A 60 -22.04 49.24 18.64
N TYR A 61 -21.09 48.30 18.64
CA TYR A 61 -20.00 48.30 19.62
C TYR A 61 -19.00 49.46 19.40
N LEU A 62 -18.73 49.85 18.16
CA LEU A 62 -17.89 51.00 17.86
C LEU A 62 -18.52 52.30 18.37
N LEU A 63 -19.83 52.45 18.23
CA LEU A 63 -20.56 53.61 18.74
C LEU A 63 -20.46 53.71 20.28
N ALA A 64 -20.68 52.60 20.98
CA ALA A 64 -20.54 52.54 22.44
C ALA A 64 -19.10 52.87 22.92
N LEU A 65 -18.08 52.47 22.16
CA LEU A 65 -16.68 52.80 22.46
C LEU A 65 -16.36 54.28 22.23
N ARG A 66 -16.90 54.88 21.18
CA ARG A 66 -16.76 56.32 20.92
C ARG A 66 -17.45 57.17 21.98
N ASP A 67 -18.64 56.76 22.42
CA ASP A 67 -19.36 57.43 23.52
C ASP A 67 -18.57 57.34 24.84
N ALA A 68 -17.82 56.26 25.05
CA ALA A 68 -16.91 56.10 26.18
C ALA A 68 -15.58 56.88 26.02
N GLY A 69 -15.34 57.53 24.87
CA GLY A 69 -14.16 58.36 24.59
C GLY A 69 -12.97 57.62 23.96
N ALA A 70 -13.14 56.38 23.53
CA ALA A 70 -12.09 55.57 22.87
C ALA A 70 -12.13 55.69 21.35
N ASP A 71 -10.96 55.83 20.72
CA ASP A 71 -10.82 55.75 19.26
C ASP A 71 -10.59 54.30 18.84
N ALA A 72 -11.69 53.61 18.49
CA ALA A 72 -11.67 52.22 18.03
C ALA A 72 -12.03 52.12 16.54
N ARG A 73 -11.47 51.12 15.85
CA ARG A 73 -11.70 50.87 14.43
C ARG A 73 -12.21 49.45 14.16
N ILE A 74 -13.00 49.31 13.10
CA ILE A 74 -13.48 48.00 12.61
C ILE A 74 -12.48 47.49 11.57
N GLU A 75 -11.99 46.27 11.76
CA GLU A 75 -11.14 45.56 10.80
C GLU A 75 -11.82 44.26 10.35
N ALA A 76 -11.67 43.90 9.07
CA ALA A 76 -12.14 42.62 8.55
C ALA A 76 -11.27 41.48 9.10
N GLU A 77 -11.91 40.45 9.65
CA GLU A 77 -11.22 39.26 10.16
C GLU A 77 -11.09 38.25 9.02
N GLN A 78 -9.86 38.03 8.55
CA GLN A 78 -9.61 36.96 7.58
C GLN A 78 -9.75 35.62 8.29
N PRO A 79 -10.51 34.65 7.74
CA PRO A 79 -10.62 33.33 8.33
C PRO A 79 -9.23 32.70 8.37
N VAL A 80 -8.78 32.32 9.57
CA VAL A 80 -7.53 31.57 9.74
C VAL A 80 -7.75 30.19 9.14
N THR A 81 -7.40 30.04 7.86
CA THR A 81 -7.24 28.72 7.25
C THR A 81 -5.96 28.13 7.82
N PHE A 82 -6.09 27.08 8.64
CA PHE A 82 -4.96 26.26 9.03
C PHE A 82 -4.41 25.57 7.77
N SER A 83 -3.44 26.21 7.10
CA SER A 83 -2.73 25.60 5.98
C SER A 83 -1.63 24.69 6.51
N LEU A 84 -1.81 23.38 6.35
CA LEU A 84 -0.82 22.35 6.70
C LEU A 84 0.52 22.53 5.95
N GLU A 85 0.50 23.25 4.84
CA GLU A 85 1.67 23.54 4.01
C GLU A 85 2.72 24.39 4.76
N LYS A 86 2.30 25.38 5.54
CA LYS A 86 3.25 26.29 6.23
C LYS A 86 3.97 25.62 7.41
N SER A 87 3.34 24.63 8.03
CA SER A 87 3.95 23.83 9.11
C SER A 87 5.13 22.97 8.62
N LEU A 88 5.09 22.50 7.37
CA LEU A 88 6.12 21.61 6.81
C LEU A 88 7.42 22.36 6.48
N GLU A 89 7.35 23.63 6.08
CA GLU A 89 8.54 24.46 5.82
C GLU A 89 9.22 24.94 7.10
N ALA A 90 8.45 25.29 8.13
CA ALA A 90 8.96 25.80 9.40
C ALA A 90 9.71 24.74 10.23
N GLU A 91 9.38 23.45 10.10
CA GLU A 91 10.13 22.37 10.75
C GLU A 91 11.55 22.19 10.19
N SER A 92 11.79 22.55 8.92
CA SER A 92 13.09 22.31 8.26
C SER A 92 14.22 23.18 8.80
N THR A 93 13.90 24.30 9.47
CA THR A 93 14.88 25.29 9.97
C THR A 93 15.03 25.28 11.50
N SER A 94 14.38 24.35 12.21
CA SER A 94 14.50 24.25 13.67
C SER A 94 15.85 23.62 14.09
N PRO A 95 16.65 24.28 14.95
CA PRO A 95 17.89 23.72 15.51
C PRO A 95 17.71 22.44 16.33
N TYR A 96 16.47 22.13 16.72
CA TYR A 96 16.09 20.94 17.49
C TYR A 96 15.30 19.93 16.65
N ALA A 97 15.35 20.02 15.32
CA ALA A 97 14.74 19.01 14.45
C ALA A 97 15.44 17.65 14.67
N PRO A 98 14.68 16.56 14.90
CA PRO A 98 15.27 15.24 15.03
C PRO A 98 16.02 14.87 13.74
N PRO A 99 17.18 14.19 13.81
CA PRO A 99 17.92 13.77 12.63
C PRO A 99 17.04 12.86 11.78
N ARG A 100 16.68 13.31 10.57
CA ARG A 100 15.94 12.50 9.61
C ARG A 100 16.94 11.52 8.98
N ALA A 101 16.90 10.27 9.41
CA ALA A 101 17.55 9.19 8.66
C ALA A 101 16.86 9.08 7.30
N SER A 102 17.62 9.08 6.20
CA SER A 102 17.08 8.69 4.89
C SER A 102 16.80 7.19 4.95
N VAL A 103 15.58 6.83 5.34
CA VAL A 103 15.14 5.43 5.50
C VAL A 103 14.87 4.82 4.12
N GLY A 104 15.93 4.64 3.33
CA GLY A 104 15.88 4.11 1.97
C GLY A 104 15.15 5.02 0.96
N ASP A 105 15.37 4.75 -0.31
CA ASP A 105 14.53 5.31 -1.36
C ASP A 105 13.10 4.79 -1.19
N ALA A 106 12.10 5.66 -1.43
CA ALA A 106 10.71 5.23 -1.47
C ALA A 106 10.57 4.13 -2.54
N LEU A 107 10.34 2.90 -2.09
CA LEU A 107 10.10 1.78 -3.00
C LEU A 107 8.86 2.08 -3.84
N PRO A 108 8.85 1.70 -5.13
CA PRO A 108 7.67 1.84 -5.95
C PRO A 108 6.49 1.08 -5.33
N GLU A 109 5.26 1.54 -5.59
CA GLU A 109 4.06 0.90 -5.05
C GLU A 109 3.97 -0.59 -5.41
N PHE A 110 4.43 -0.96 -6.62
CA PHE A 110 4.47 -2.34 -7.10
C PHE A 110 5.81 -2.71 -7.72
N SER A 111 6.20 -3.98 -7.54
CA SER A 111 7.39 -4.54 -8.18
C SER A 111 7.18 -4.86 -9.65
N THR A 112 8.21 -4.67 -10.47
CA THR A 112 8.24 -5.20 -11.84
C THR A 112 8.18 -6.73 -11.84
N LEU A 113 7.45 -7.32 -12.78
CA LEU A 113 7.29 -8.77 -12.91
C LEU A 113 8.46 -9.34 -13.73
N LYS A 114 9.31 -10.13 -13.08
CA LYS A 114 10.41 -10.84 -13.74
C LYS A 114 10.39 -12.31 -13.33
N VAL A 115 9.73 -13.16 -14.12
CA VAL A 115 9.47 -14.57 -13.71
C VAL A 115 10.65 -15.52 -13.91
N LEU A 116 11.62 -15.18 -14.77
CA LEU A 116 12.79 -16.00 -15.07
C LEU A 116 14.04 -15.62 -14.26
N THR A 117 13.85 -14.94 -13.13
CA THR A 117 14.94 -14.56 -12.20
C THR A 117 14.60 -15.03 -10.80
N THR A 118 15.58 -15.04 -9.90
CA THR A 118 15.36 -15.26 -8.47
C THR A 118 14.91 -14.00 -7.76
N GLN A 119 15.05 -12.83 -8.39
CA GLN A 119 14.75 -11.54 -7.80
C GLN A 119 13.29 -11.15 -7.97
N GLY A 120 12.68 -10.68 -6.88
CA GLY A 120 11.28 -10.26 -6.85
C GLY A 120 10.37 -11.28 -6.17
N ARG A 121 9.07 -11.04 -6.34
CA ARG A 121 8.00 -11.67 -5.57
C ARG A 121 6.85 -12.07 -6.48
N ILE A 122 6.26 -13.24 -6.24
CA ILE A 122 5.09 -13.71 -6.97
C ILE A 122 3.98 -14.12 -5.99
N GLY A 123 2.77 -13.58 -6.22
CA GLY A 123 1.59 -13.93 -5.42
C GLY A 123 1.06 -15.33 -5.75
N ARG A 124 0.25 -15.89 -4.84
CA ARG A 124 -0.31 -17.26 -4.94
C ARG A 124 -1.02 -17.58 -6.26
N LEU A 125 -1.87 -16.69 -6.77
CA LEU A 125 -2.61 -16.91 -8.02
C LEU A 125 -1.67 -16.87 -9.23
N ARG A 126 -0.74 -15.91 -9.25
CA ARG A 126 0.22 -15.81 -10.35
C ARG A 126 1.17 -17.01 -10.36
N MET A 127 1.61 -17.49 -9.20
CA MET A 127 2.33 -18.77 -9.09
C MET A 127 1.51 -19.91 -9.72
N LEU A 128 0.25 -20.05 -9.32
CA LEU A 128 -0.64 -21.11 -9.79
C LEU A 128 -0.80 -21.06 -11.33
N ALA A 129 -1.05 -19.89 -11.89
CA ALA A 129 -1.13 -19.70 -13.34
C ALA A 129 0.18 -20.05 -14.07
N TRP A 130 1.34 -19.65 -13.56
CA TRP A 130 2.62 -19.99 -14.18
C TRP A 130 2.97 -21.48 -14.04
N THR A 131 2.61 -22.13 -12.93
CA THR A 131 2.75 -23.59 -12.82
C THR A 131 1.88 -24.32 -13.83
N PHE A 132 0.68 -23.82 -14.11
CA PHE A 132 -0.17 -24.39 -15.15
C PHE A 132 0.45 -24.24 -16.54
N VAL A 133 0.89 -23.04 -16.90
CA VAL A 133 1.57 -22.78 -18.19
C VAL A 133 2.81 -23.66 -18.34
N LEU A 134 3.63 -23.79 -17.28
CA LEU A 134 4.81 -24.64 -17.28
C LEU A 134 4.46 -26.12 -17.50
N VAL A 135 3.39 -26.62 -16.86
CA VAL A 135 2.91 -27.99 -17.07
C VAL A 135 2.39 -28.21 -18.49
N LEU A 136 1.67 -27.24 -19.07
CA LEU A 136 1.23 -27.34 -20.47
C LEU A 136 2.40 -27.40 -21.45
N ILE A 137 3.40 -26.54 -21.27
CA ILE A 137 4.62 -26.56 -22.08
C ILE A 137 5.33 -27.92 -21.92
N MET A 138 5.41 -28.43 -20.69
CA MET A 138 6.01 -29.74 -20.41
C MET A 138 5.24 -30.87 -21.09
N LEU A 139 3.91 -30.84 -21.07
CA LEU A 139 3.06 -31.83 -21.73
C LEU A 139 3.31 -31.86 -23.24
N VAL A 140 3.35 -30.69 -23.88
CA VAL A 140 3.65 -30.58 -25.32
C VAL A 140 5.06 -31.07 -25.62
N ALA A 141 6.06 -30.65 -24.86
CA ALA A 141 7.45 -31.06 -25.06
C ALA A 141 7.64 -32.58 -24.92
N CYS A 142 7.03 -33.19 -23.89
CA CYS A 142 7.06 -34.63 -23.69
C CYS A 142 6.28 -35.37 -24.77
N GLY A 143 5.12 -34.85 -25.19
CA GLY A 143 4.31 -35.45 -26.26
C GLY A 143 5.05 -35.46 -27.61
N VAL A 144 5.71 -34.36 -27.96
CA VAL A 144 6.55 -34.29 -29.17
C VAL A 144 7.72 -35.27 -29.07
N LEU A 145 8.43 -35.30 -27.95
CA LEU A 145 9.54 -36.25 -27.75
C LEU A 145 9.06 -37.71 -27.84
N PHE A 146 7.89 -38.01 -27.28
CA PHE A 146 7.29 -39.34 -27.34
C PHE A 146 6.97 -39.75 -28.78
N VAL A 147 6.31 -38.90 -29.56
CA VAL A 147 5.99 -39.19 -30.97
C VAL A 147 7.26 -39.44 -31.79
N LEU A 148 8.29 -38.61 -31.61
CA LEU A 148 9.57 -38.75 -32.32
C LEU A 148 10.29 -40.04 -31.96
N THR A 149 10.36 -40.38 -30.67
CA THR A 149 11.06 -41.57 -30.19
C THR A 149 10.32 -42.86 -30.53
N VAL A 150 8.98 -42.86 -30.50
CA VAL A 150 8.17 -43.98 -31.00
C VAL A 150 8.40 -44.21 -32.49
N GLY A 151 8.37 -43.14 -33.31
CA GLY A 151 8.65 -43.23 -34.74
C GLY A 151 10.03 -43.80 -35.02
N LEU A 152 11.06 -43.33 -34.31
CA LEU A 152 12.43 -43.81 -34.47
C LEU A 152 12.61 -45.27 -33.98
N SER A 153 11.81 -45.70 -32.99
CA SER A 153 11.91 -47.05 -32.43
C SER A 153 11.62 -48.15 -33.45
N PHE A 154 10.85 -47.86 -34.50
CA PHE A 154 10.60 -48.83 -35.58
C PHE A 154 11.82 -49.08 -36.47
N THR A 155 12.75 -48.14 -36.54
CA THR A 155 13.96 -48.25 -37.38
C THR A 155 15.18 -48.62 -36.55
N SER A 156 15.34 -48.00 -35.38
CA SER A 156 16.51 -48.19 -34.51
C SER A 156 16.13 -48.06 -33.03
N PRO A 157 15.66 -49.15 -32.39
CA PRO A 157 15.20 -49.13 -31.00
C PRO A 157 16.23 -48.57 -30.00
N THR A 158 17.50 -48.95 -30.16
CA THR A 158 18.59 -48.48 -29.29
C THR A 158 18.81 -46.97 -29.41
N ALA A 159 18.80 -46.43 -30.64
CA ALA A 159 18.99 -44.99 -30.86
C ALA A 159 17.80 -44.18 -30.32
N ALA A 160 16.57 -44.68 -30.52
CA ALA A 160 15.36 -44.07 -29.95
C ALA A 160 15.42 -43.98 -28.43
N THR A 161 15.89 -45.05 -27.77
CA THR A 161 16.03 -45.10 -26.31
C THR A 161 17.07 -44.08 -25.82
N VAL A 162 18.24 -44.04 -26.44
CA VAL A 162 19.33 -43.11 -26.06
C VAL A 162 18.90 -41.66 -26.25
N ILE A 163 18.31 -41.32 -27.40
CA ILE A 163 17.83 -39.96 -27.70
C ILE A 163 16.71 -39.57 -26.74
N GLY A 164 15.75 -40.47 -26.50
CA GLY A 164 14.64 -40.24 -25.59
C GLY A 164 15.10 -39.94 -24.17
N VAL A 165 16.06 -40.71 -23.64
CA VAL A 165 16.62 -40.47 -22.31
C VAL A 165 17.37 -39.15 -22.24
N LEU A 166 18.28 -38.87 -23.18
CA LEU A 166 19.09 -37.65 -23.15
C LEU A 166 18.22 -36.39 -23.30
N ALA A 167 17.30 -36.38 -24.28
CA ALA A 167 16.38 -35.26 -24.46
C ALA A 167 15.41 -35.12 -23.27
N GLY A 168 14.94 -36.25 -22.72
CA GLY A 168 14.09 -36.28 -21.53
C GLY A 168 14.77 -35.64 -20.32
N ILE A 169 16.05 -35.96 -20.07
CA ILE A 169 16.85 -35.33 -19.00
C ILE A 169 16.96 -33.82 -19.23
N CYS A 170 17.26 -33.37 -20.45
CA CYS A 170 17.35 -31.93 -20.76
C CYS A 170 16.03 -31.20 -20.49
N ILE A 171 14.91 -31.78 -20.94
CA ILE A 171 13.56 -31.22 -20.70
C ILE A 171 13.27 -31.18 -19.20
N PHE A 172 13.57 -32.25 -18.47
CA PHE A 172 13.35 -32.33 -17.03
C PHE A 172 14.17 -31.28 -16.26
N VAL A 173 15.45 -31.09 -16.60
CA VAL A 173 16.31 -30.08 -15.99
C VAL A 173 15.78 -28.68 -16.26
N ALA A 174 15.34 -28.40 -17.49
CA ALA A 174 14.75 -27.11 -17.84
C ALA A 174 13.44 -26.85 -17.06
N PHE A 175 12.58 -27.86 -16.93
CA PHE A 175 11.37 -27.77 -16.12
C PHE A 175 11.68 -27.50 -14.65
N LEU A 176 12.61 -28.26 -14.07
CA LEU A 176 13.02 -28.13 -12.67
C LEU A 176 13.57 -26.72 -12.40
N TRP A 177 14.41 -26.21 -13.30
CA TRP A 177 14.96 -24.87 -13.21
C TRP A 177 13.86 -23.80 -13.12
N VAL A 178 12.90 -23.79 -14.04
CA VAL A 178 11.82 -22.78 -14.04
C VAL A 178 10.89 -22.96 -12.83
N SER A 179 10.59 -24.20 -12.44
CA SER A 179 9.80 -24.51 -11.25
C SER A 179 10.43 -23.97 -9.95
N ILE A 180 11.76 -24.12 -9.82
CA ILE A 180 12.53 -23.55 -8.70
C ILE A 180 12.38 -22.03 -8.69
N LEU A 181 12.59 -21.35 -9.82
CA LEU A 181 12.53 -19.89 -9.90
C LEU A 181 11.17 -19.34 -9.44
N ILE A 182 10.08 -19.93 -9.91
CA ILE A 182 8.72 -19.55 -9.53
C ILE A 182 8.51 -19.76 -8.01
N SER A 183 8.95 -20.91 -7.49
CA SER A 183 8.78 -21.26 -6.08
C SER A 183 9.61 -20.38 -5.15
N VAL A 184 10.84 -20.02 -5.55
CA VAL A 184 11.71 -19.10 -4.80
C VAL A 184 11.08 -17.71 -4.71
N GLN A 185 10.56 -17.17 -5.82
CA GLN A 185 9.84 -15.90 -5.78
C GLN A 185 8.58 -15.96 -4.90
N ARG A 186 7.94 -17.13 -4.79
CA ARG A 186 6.79 -17.30 -3.90
C ARG A 186 7.22 -17.28 -2.44
N LEU A 187 8.33 -17.95 -2.11
CA LEU A 187 8.93 -17.90 -0.79
C LEU A 187 9.32 -16.47 -0.40
N HIS A 188 9.86 -15.70 -1.35
CA HIS A 188 10.16 -14.29 -1.16
C HIS A 188 8.89 -13.46 -0.90
N ASP A 189 7.77 -13.79 -1.52
CA ASP A 189 6.50 -13.11 -1.27
C ASP A 189 5.98 -13.32 0.17
N LEU A 190 6.25 -14.50 0.75
CA LEU A 190 6.01 -14.82 2.16
C LEU A 190 7.07 -14.21 3.10
N GLY A 191 8.10 -13.56 2.55
CA GLY A 191 9.24 -13.05 3.31
C GLY A 191 10.21 -14.13 3.79
N TRP A 192 10.09 -15.36 3.30
CA TRP A 192 10.93 -16.50 3.66
C TRP A 192 12.17 -16.63 2.77
N SER A 193 13.11 -17.48 3.16
CA SER A 193 14.32 -17.76 2.37
C SER A 193 14.02 -18.70 1.20
N GLY A 194 14.58 -18.43 0.02
CA GLY A 194 14.49 -19.32 -1.15
C GLY A 194 15.06 -20.72 -0.90
N TRP A 195 15.98 -20.87 0.05
CA TRP A 195 16.54 -22.17 0.47
C TRP A 195 15.48 -23.15 1.00
N LEU A 196 14.32 -22.67 1.47
CA LEU A 196 13.23 -23.55 1.88
C LEU A 196 12.66 -24.37 0.72
N TRP A 197 12.98 -24.03 -0.53
CA TRP A 197 12.60 -24.86 -1.68
C TRP A 197 13.12 -26.31 -1.57
N PHE A 198 14.28 -26.53 -0.94
CA PHE A 198 14.85 -27.88 -0.75
C PHE A 198 13.98 -28.81 0.11
N LEU A 199 12.99 -28.27 0.85
CA LEU A 199 12.00 -29.08 1.55
C LEU A 199 11.19 -29.99 0.61
N ASN A 200 11.07 -29.63 -0.67
CA ASN A 200 10.43 -30.47 -1.68
C ASN A 200 11.18 -31.78 -1.99
N LEU A 201 12.45 -31.92 -1.56
CA LEU A 201 13.22 -33.15 -1.72
C LEU A 201 12.85 -34.23 -0.70
N VAL A 202 12.14 -33.87 0.38
CA VAL A 202 11.67 -34.82 1.39
C VAL A 202 10.25 -35.27 1.01
N PRO A 203 10.00 -36.56 0.69
CA PRO A 203 8.74 -37.01 0.07
C PRO A 203 7.46 -36.61 0.84
N VAL A 204 7.46 -36.78 2.16
CA VAL A 204 6.31 -36.43 3.02
C VAL A 204 6.07 -34.92 3.03
N VAL A 205 7.15 -34.13 3.11
CA VAL A 205 7.07 -32.67 3.12
C VAL A 205 6.66 -32.13 1.75
N SER A 206 7.15 -32.75 0.67
CA SER A 206 6.84 -32.41 -0.72
C SER A 206 5.34 -32.47 -1.05
N SER A 207 4.57 -33.30 -0.33
CA SER A 207 3.13 -33.41 -0.53
C SER A 207 2.34 -32.26 0.11
N ILE A 208 2.87 -31.67 1.18
CA ILE A 208 2.16 -30.64 1.98
C ILE A 208 2.69 -29.23 1.68
N PHE A 209 4.00 -29.09 1.45
CA PHE A 209 4.66 -27.80 1.33
C PHE A 209 4.16 -26.94 0.15
N PRO A 210 3.97 -27.46 -1.08
CA PRO A 210 3.38 -26.69 -2.16
C PRO A 210 1.96 -26.19 -1.87
N ILE A 211 1.17 -26.98 -1.12
CA ILE A 211 -0.18 -26.60 -0.70
C ILE A 211 -0.10 -25.43 0.29
N LEU A 212 0.84 -25.47 1.25
CA LEU A 212 1.09 -24.35 2.15
C LEU A 212 1.45 -23.06 1.38
N LEU A 213 2.33 -23.15 0.38
CA LEU A 213 2.69 -22.02 -0.47
C LEU A 213 1.50 -21.44 -1.24
N LEU A 214 0.52 -22.28 -1.60
CA LEU A 214 -0.69 -21.84 -2.28
C LEU A 214 -1.69 -21.13 -1.36
N VAL A 215 -1.84 -21.61 -0.12
CA VAL A 215 -2.87 -21.14 0.82
C VAL A 215 -2.43 -19.88 1.59
N LEU A 216 -1.16 -19.82 2.04
CA LEU A 216 -0.70 -18.74 2.90
C LEU A 216 -0.76 -17.36 2.21
N PRO A 217 -1.21 -16.28 2.87
CA PRO A 217 -1.14 -14.94 2.30
C PRO A 217 0.31 -14.44 2.25
N GLY A 218 0.67 -13.70 1.19
CA GLY A 218 1.94 -12.98 1.10
C GLY A 218 1.92 -11.65 1.87
N ASN A 219 3.07 -11.01 2.00
CA ASN A 219 3.18 -9.71 2.68
C ASN A 219 2.53 -8.60 1.85
N THR A 220 1.65 -7.80 2.45
CA THR A 220 0.97 -6.69 1.74
C THR A 220 1.87 -5.48 1.50
N GLY A 221 2.84 -5.23 2.40
CA GLY A 221 3.82 -4.17 2.27
C GLY A 221 5.10 -4.61 1.56
N ALA A 222 6.06 -3.67 1.47
CA ALA A 222 7.41 -3.97 1.06
C ALA A 222 8.07 -4.94 2.07
N ASN A 223 8.87 -5.87 1.56
CA ASN A 223 9.70 -6.75 2.38
C ASN A 223 11.15 -6.71 1.87
N ARG A 224 12.06 -7.49 2.47
CA ARG A 224 13.48 -7.55 2.09
C ARG A 224 13.75 -7.93 0.61
N TYR A 225 12.75 -8.46 -0.09
CA TYR A 225 12.83 -8.86 -1.50
C TYR A 225 12.14 -7.86 -2.44
N GLY A 226 11.66 -6.74 -1.91
CA GLY A 226 11.12 -5.62 -2.68
C GLY A 226 9.64 -5.32 -2.42
N ALA A 227 9.12 -4.42 -3.26
CA ALA A 227 7.73 -3.99 -3.28
C ALA A 227 6.76 -5.16 -3.53
N PRO A 228 5.49 -5.04 -3.11
CA PRO A 228 4.50 -6.08 -3.34
C PRO A 228 4.27 -6.34 -4.84
N PRO A 229 3.84 -7.56 -5.22
CA PRO A 229 3.52 -7.86 -6.61
C PRO A 229 2.29 -7.06 -7.08
N PRO A 230 2.23 -6.70 -8.36
CA PRO A 230 1.10 -5.95 -8.91
C PRO A 230 -0.19 -6.78 -8.91
N PRO A 231 -1.36 -6.11 -8.96
CA PRO A 231 -2.66 -6.77 -9.05
C PRO A 231 -2.73 -7.83 -10.16
N ASN A 232 -3.50 -8.89 -9.92
CA ASN A 232 -3.67 -9.96 -10.89
C ASN A 232 -4.58 -9.52 -12.04
N THR A 233 -4.18 -9.84 -13.27
CA THR A 233 -5.01 -9.62 -14.45
C THR A 233 -6.10 -10.69 -14.55
N GLN A 234 -7.15 -10.44 -15.34
CA GLN A 234 -8.23 -11.42 -15.56
C GLN A 234 -7.70 -12.75 -16.11
N ALA A 235 -6.72 -12.71 -17.01
CA ALA A 235 -6.08 -13.91 -17.55
C ALA A 235 -5.43 -14.78 -16.46
N VAL A 236 -4.73 -14.17 -15.49
CA VAL A 236 -4.13 -14.90 -14.35
C VAL A 236 -5.22 -15.58 -13.52
N ASN A 237 -6.33 -14.90 -13.28
CA ASN A 237 -7.45 -15.47 -12.52
C ASN A 237 -8.05 -16.67 -13.25
N ILE A 238 -8.32 -16.54 -14.56
CA ILE A 238 -8.87 -17.63 -15.38
C ILE A 238 -7.91 -18.83 -15.38
N LEU A 239 -6.62 -18.63 -15.68
CA LEU A 239 -5.62 -19.70 -15.68
C LEU A 239 -5.52 -20.40 -14.33
N SER A 240 -5.60 -19.64 -13.23
CA SER A 240 -5.57 -20.20 -11.88
C SER A 240 -6.80 -21.07 -11.60
N ILE A 241 -7.99 -20.61 -11.97
CA ILE A 241 -9.24 -21.35 -11.77
C ILE A 241 -9.23 -22.64 -12.61
N LEU A 242 -8.81 -22.55 -13.88
CA LEU A 242 -8.67 -23.72 -14.75
C LEU A 242 -7.73 -24.75 -14.13
N TRP A 243 -6.60 -24.30 -13.60
CA TRP A 243 -5.63 -25.19 -12.97
C TRP A 243 -6.19 -25.86 -11.72
N LEU A 244 -6.85 -25.10 -10.84
CA LEU A 244 -7.52 -25.65 -9.65
C LEU A 244 -8.62 -26.64 -9.98
N ALA A 245 -9.37 -26.43 -11.08
CA ALA A 245 -10.40 -27.36 -11.53
C ALA A 245 -9.81 -28.63 -12.16
N LEU A 246 -8.67 -28.51 -12.84
CA LEU A 246 -8.02 -29.63 -13.51
C LEU A 246 -7.38 -30.63 -12.53
N LEU A 247 -6.78 -30.15 -11.42
CA LEU A 247 -6.13 -31.01 -10.43
C LEU A 247 -7.04 -32.12 -9.85
N PRO A 248 -8.24 -31.84 -9.32
CA PRO A 248 -9.13 -32.89 -8.82
C PRO A 248 -9.65 -33.79 -9.94
N LEU A 249 -9.88 -33.26 -11.15
CA LEU A 249 -10.29 -34.07 -12.30
C LEU A 249 -9.21 -35.08 -12.71
N MET A 250 -7.94 -34.68 -12.69
CA MET A 250 -6.84 -35.61 -12.97
C MET A 250 -6.69 -36.66 -11.87
N LEU A 251 -6.87 -36.26 -10.60
CA LEU A 251 -6.82 -37.18 -9.46
C LEU A 251 -7.94 -38.24 -9.54
N THR A 252 -9.18 -37.83 -9.81
CA THR A 252 -10.30 -38.77 -9.95
C THR A 252 -10.10 -39.70 -11.14
N GLY A 253 -9.64 -39.18 -12.29
CA GLY A 253 -9.30 -40.00 -13.45
C GLY A 253 -8.22 -41.04 -13.16
N ALA A 254 -7.15 -40.65 -12.45
CA ALA A 254 -6.08 -41.57 -12.05
C ALA A 254 -6.58 -42.68 -11.11
N ILE A 255 -7.43 -42.33 -10.12
CA ILE A 255 -8.03 -43.29 -9.20
C ILE A 255 -8.95 -44.28 -9.96
N LEU A 256 -9.79 -43.79 -10.87
CA LEU A 256 -10.67 -44.64 -11.67
C LEU A 256 -9.88 -45.62 -12.55
N LEU A 257 -8.79 -45.16 -13.17
CA LEU A 257 -7.91 -46.00 -13.97
C LEU A 257 -7.19 -47.05 -13.11
N ALA A 258 -6.75 -46.68 -11.91
CA ALA A 258 -6.13 -47.63 -10.98
C ALA A 258 -7.14 -48.68 -10.49
N MET A 259 -8.38 -48.27 -10.18
CA MET A 259 -9.45 -49.17 -9.76
C MET A 259 -9.87 -50.13 -10.87
N SER A 260 -9.95 -49.70 -12.13
CA SER A 260 -10.27 -50.58 -13.25
C SER A 260 -9.18 -51.64 -13.48
N GLY A 261 -7.91 -51.26 -13.36
CA GLY A 261 -6.78 -52.19 -13.35
C GLY A 261 -6.83 -53.19 -12.20
N TYR A 262 -7.34 -52.80 -11.03
CA TYR A 262 -7.53 -53.70 -9.90
C TYR A 262 -8.67 -54.69 -10.18
N ILE A 263 -9.85 -54.20 -10.56
CA ILE A 263 -11.05 -55.04 -10.81
C ILE A 263 -10.77 -56.13 -11.87
N SER A 264 -10.08 -55.78 -12.95
CA SER A 264 -9.71 -56.74 -14.00
C SER A 264 -8.79 -57.87 -13.51
N ARG A 265 -7.92 -57.63 -12.52
CA ARG A 265 -7.10 -58.68 -11.90
C ARG A 265 -7.91 -59.60 -10.98
N PHE A 266 -8.95 -59.09 -10.31
CA PHE A 266 -9.85 -59.92 -9.50
C PHE A 266 -10.74 -60.81 -10.35
N GLN A 267 -11.15 -60.35 -11.53
CA GLN A 267 -11.97 -61.13 -12.46
C GLN A 267 -11.18 -62.23 -13.19
N ALA A 268 -9.85 -62.17 -13.16
CA ALA A 268 -8.96 -63.16 -13.78
C ALA A 268 -8.50 -64.28 -12.82
N LEU A 269 -8.91 -64.22 -11.55
CA LEU A 269 -8.67 -65.24 -10.51
C LEU A 269 -9.93 -66.08 -10.29
#